data_AF-A0A3D2A358-F1
#
_entry.id   AF-A0A3D2A358-F1
#
_cell.length_a   1.000
_cell.length_b   1.000
_cell.length_c   1.000
_cell.angle_alpha   90.00
_cell.angle_beta   90.00
_cell.angle_gamma   90.00
#
_symmetry.space_group_name_H-M   'P 1'
#
loop_
_entity.id
_entity.type
_entity.pdbx_description
1 polymer ?
#
loop_
_entity_poly.entity_id
_entity_poly.type
_entity_poly.pdbx_seq_one_letter_code
_entity_poly.pdbx_strand_id
1 'polypeptide(L)'
;MLFKRFSSCLLLLAATSGCTSIYADQTTQQVGDSSPTTTSLVDAKQPIAMAEMPYRQSQQTVCILTTDYPTRSLEQQKQLLINRAETAAIKELFGTSVYAQQAFSEAGQLQDTFVSRARGTIRVKGTPNVFQGQNLGEICASIEAYIIASDLALYEPQAVQLDKFCFNAVNVTMANLRRDANYAAYGELLRRFRPSLQLSGQEAKKYIHEYQVTQEAYDISSSSYCFDVSAAIYPYELDLAPVHQNIIGYIPPANSMTNTRFSNNLLAYWSFDDCSVTDFSNNHRNLSNHFDCVDGVKGKATHIRQGGFLRSPFIDFNRYNEFSLSFWVKENSMAHKAGTGYIFFGDHTTGGWVGIGNFWGKIQFNVGKVGHPTHAAINHHNSGRYQGAFHHYVLTYKNGVFDAYIDNQFVARAHQRVALPNKNKRAAVGKHYWANGKKTVERLDAVFDEILILNKHLSKAEVEALYLGRY
;
A
#
# COMPACT_ATOMS: atom_id res chain seq x y z
N MET A 1 14.33 -31.85 65.07
CA MET A 1 13.56 -30.64 65.38
C MET A 1 12.52 -30.45 64.28
N LEU A 2 11.24 -30.43 64.70
CA LEU A 2 9.93 -30.16 64.03
C LEU A 2 9.92 -30.02 62.49
N PHE A 3 9.24 -30.79 61.63
CA PHE A 3 7.93 -31.51 61.60
C PHE A 3 6.65 -30.65 61.56
N LYS A 4 5.92 -30.73 60.43
CA LYS A 4 4.44 -30.87 60.20
C LYS A 4 4.01 -30.09 58.93
N ARG A 5 3.50 -30.67 57.84
CA ARG A 5 2.28 -31.50 57.58
C ARG A 5 0.95 -30.85 58.00
N PHE A 6 0.03 -30.76 57.03
CA PHE A 6 -1.38 -31.18 56.96
C PHE A 6 -2.09 -30.24 55.93
N SER A 7 -3.12 -30.56 55.17
CA SER A 7 -3.78 -31.74 54.60
C SER A 7 -5.15 -31.23 54.12
N SER A 8 -5.69 -31.88 53.09
CA SER A 8 -6.96 -31.64 52.41
C SER A 8 -8.19 -31.55 53.34
N CYS A 9 -9.23 -30.86 52.88
CA CYS A 9 -10.60 -31.32 53.12
C CYS A 9 -11.52 -31.05 51.92
N LEU A 10 -12.15 -32.14 51.51
CA LEU A 10 -13.15 -32.33 50.47
C LEU A 10 -14.52 -32.28 51.18
N LEU A 11 -15.53 -31.57 50.66
CA LEU A 11 -16.91 -31.94 50.95
C LEU A 11 -17.87 -31.58 49.81
N LEU A 12 -18.77 -32.54 49.63
CA LEU A 12 -19.73 -32.79 48.57
C LEU A 12 -21.14 -32.38 49.02
N LEU A 13 -22.09 -32.39 48.07
CA LEU A 13 -23.58 -32.41 48.20
C LEU A 13 -24.25 -31.03 48.33
N ALA A 14 -25.44 -30.75 47.80
CA ALA A 14 -26.32 -31.42 46.84
C ALA A 14 -27.44 -30.41 46.44
N ALA A 15 -28.17 -30.76 45.37
CA ALA A 15 -29.28 -30.02 44.77
C ALA A 15 -30.50 -29.79 45.70
N THR A 16 -31.39 -28.86 45.30
CA THR A 16 -32.84 -29.09 45.08
C THR A 16 -33.59 -27.85 44.57
N SER A 17 -34.54 -28.11 43.65
CA SER A 17 -35.83 -27.44 43.32
C SER A 17 -36.12 -26.03 43.87
N GLY A 18 -36.66 -25.06 43.12
CA GLY A 18 -37.76 -25.13 42.17
C GLY A 18 -39.00 -24.43 42.76
N CYS A 19 -39.48 -23.35 42.14
CA CYS A 19 -40.85 -22.81 42.29
C CYS A 19 -41.20 -21.82 41.16
N THR A 20 -42.13 -22.23 40.32
CA THR A 20 -43.20 -21.46 39.64
C THR A 20 -44.05 -20.70 40.69
N SER A 21 -44.75 -19.57 40.49
CA SER A 21 -45.51 -19.04 39.35
C SER A 21 -46.20 -17.68 39.69
N ILE A 22 -46.50 -16.88 38.65
CA ILE A 22 -47.72 -16.03 38.42
C ILE A 22 -48.01 -14.83 39.36
N TYR A 23 -48.03 -13.60 38.82
CA TYR A 23 -49.26 -12.85 38.51
C TYR A 23 -48.98 -11.63 37.61
N ALA A 24 -49.90 -11.42 36.67
CA ALA A 24 -49.99 -10.27 35.77
C ALA A 24 -50.51 -9.02 36.51
N ASP A 25 -50.23 -7.83 35.99
CA ASP A 25 -51.33 -6.91 35.65
C ASP A 25 -50.94 -5.86 34.61
N GLN A 26 -51.94 -5.51 33.81
CA GLN A 26 -51.94 -4.51 32.77
C GLN A 26 -52.06 -3.11 33.37
N THR A 27 -51.49 -2.09 32.73
CA THR A 27 -52.09 -0.76 32.78
C THR A 27 -51.76 0.02 31.52
N THR A 28 -52.77 0.09 30.67
CA THR A 28 -52.94 1.03 29.56
C THR A 28 -53.02 2.45 30.11
N GLN A 29 -52.21 3.36 29.57
CA GLN A 29 -52.48 4.79 29.62
C GLN A 29 -52.20 5.41 28.25
N GLN A 30 -53.29 5.77 27.58
CA GLN A 30 -53.32 6.80 26.55
C GLN A 30 -53.09 8.16 27.20
N VAL A 31 -52.51 9.08 26.43
CA VAL A 31 -52.75 10.54 26.33
C VAL A 31 -51.42 11.25 26.10
N GLY A 32 -51.31 12.01 25.00
CA GLY A 32 -50.22 12.95 24.79
C GLY A 32 -49.78 13.12 23.35
N ASP A 33 -50.71 13.53 22.47
CA ASP A 33 -50.39 14.02 21.15
C ASP A 33 -49.79 15.43 21.30
N SER A 34 -48.48 15.56 21.08
CA SER A 34 -47.81 16.85 20.95
C SER A 34 -46.88 16.81 19.74
N SER A 35 -47.38 17.34 18.64
CA SER A 35 -46.64 17.57 17.41
C SER A 35 -45.36 18.37 17.69
N PRO A 36 -44.18 17.91 17.24
CA PRO A 36 -43.02 18.78 17.19
C PRO A 36 -43.20 19.76 16.03
N THR A 37 -43.30 21.03 16.37
CA THR A 37 -43.23 22.16 15.44
C THR A 37 -41.98 22.01 14.57
N THR A 38 -42.17 21.66 13.30
CA THR A 38 -41.13 21.70 12.28
C THR A 38 -40.72 23.14 12.05
N THR A 39 -39.70 23.60 12.78
CA THR A 39 -39.00 24.84 12.48
C THR A 39 -38.25 24.63 11.18
N SER A 40 -38.80 25.22 10.11
CA SER A 40 -38.13 25.39 8.81
C SER A 40 -36.74 26.00 9.04
N LEU A 41 -35.71 25.18 8.83
CA LEU A 41 -34.35 25.65 8.61
C LEU A 41 -34.36 26.43 7.31
N VAL A 42 -34.36 27.76 7.44
CA VAL A 42 -34.09 28.68 6.34
C VAL A 42 -32.72 28.32 5.79
N ASP A 43 -32.68 27.89 4.53
CA ASP A 43 -31.47 27.63 3.77
C ASP A 43 -30.52 28.82 3.91
N ALA A 44 -29.45 28.63 4.69
CA ALA A 44 -28.33 29.54 4.71
C ALA A 44 -27.72 29.50 3.30
N LYS A 45 -28.10 30.48 2.48
CA LYS A 45 -27.59 30.75 1.15
C LYS A 45 -26.06 30.64 1.21
N GLN A 46 -25.51 29.51 0.75
CA GLN A 46 -24.07 29.30 0.72
C GLN A 46 -23.46 30.53 0.03
N PRO A 47 -22.45 31.18 0.65
CA PRO A 47 -21.80 32.31 0.02
C PRO A 47 -21.32 31.85 -1.36
N ILE A 48 -21.79 32.53 -2.40
CA ILE A 48 -21.34 32.30 -3.77
C ILE A 48 -19.83 32.50 -3.73
N ALA A 49 -19.08 31.40 -3.81
CA ALA A 49 -17.63 31.43 -3.78
C ALA A 49 -17.19 32.34 -4.94
N MET A 50 -16.70 33.53 -4.61
CA MET A 50 -16.12 34.41 -5.60
C MET A 50 -15.03 33.62 -6.31
N ALA A 51 -15.08 33.58 -7.64
CA ALA A 51 -14.06 32.90 -8.44
C ALA A 51 -12.69 33.48 -8.06
N GLU A 52 -11.86 32.67 -7.40
CA GLU A 52 -10.52 33.09 -7.00
C GLU A 52 -9.70 33.42 -8.26
N MET A 53 -9.18 34.64 -8.33
CA MET A 53 -8.39 35.08 -9.48
C MET A 53 -7.05 34.34 -9.53
N PRO A 54 -6.56 34.00 -10.73
CA PRO A 54 -5.26 33.33 -10.89
C PRO A 54 -4.15 34.22 -10.32
N TYR A 55 -3.32 33.63 -9.46
CA TYR A 55 -2.17 34.31 -8.86
C TYR A 55 -0.98 34.34 -9.82
N ARG A 56 -0.68 33.21 -10.46
CA ARG A 56 0.32 33.07 -11.54
C ARG A 56 -0.20 32.13 -12.61
N GLN A 57 0.25 32.36 -13.84
CA GLN A 57 -0.10 31.58 -15.02
C GLN A 57 1.16 31.21 -15.81
N SER A 58 1.10 30.09 -16.52
CA SER A 58 2.18 29.55 -17.33
C SER A 58 1.59 28.91 -18.58
N GLN A 59 2.18 29.18 -19.75
CA GLN A 59 1.81 28.52 -20.99
C GLN A 59 2.96 27.62 -21.43
N GLN A 60 2.72 26.31 -21.47
CA GLN A 60 3.75 25.33 -21.78
C GLN A 60 3.43 24.58 -23.05
N THR A 61 4.43 24.46 -23.92
CA THR A 61 4.34 23.66 -25.14
C THR A 61 5.50 22.67 -25.15
N VAL A 62 5.20 21.38 -25.27
CA VAL A 62 6.19 20.30 -25.33
C VAL A 62 5.95 19.51 -26.60
N CYS A 63 7.02 19.09 -27.27
CA CYS A 63 6.99 18.27 -28.46
C CYS A 63 7.82 16.99 -28.28
N ILE A 64 7.45 15.92 -29.00
CA ILE A 64 8.22 14.68 -29.13
C ILE A 64 8.16 14.20 -30.58
N LEU A 65 9.18 13.45 -31.01
CA LEU A 65 9.12 12.67 -32.23
C LEU A 65 8.43 11.33 -31.94
N THR A 66 7.45 10.95 -32.75
CA THR A 66 6.72 9.68 -32.59
C THR A 66 7.66 8.47 -32.71
N THR A 67 8.76 8.61 -33.45
CA THR A 67 9.80 7.59 -33.66
C THR A 67 10.60 7.26 -32.39
N ASP A 68 10.64 8.17 -31.41
CA ASP A 68 11.34 7.93 -30.14
C ASP A 68 10.55 7.01 -29.21
N TYR A 69 9.27 6.75 -29.52
CA TYR A 69 8.36 5.95 -28.70
C TYR A 69 7.57 4.93 -29.55
N PRO A 70 8.24 4.06 -30.32
CA PRO A 70 7.60 3.22 -31.34
C PRO A 70 6.66 2.16 -30.75
N THR A 71 6.82 1.79 -29.48
CA THR A 71 5.97 0.82 -28.78
C THR A 71 4.74 1.44 -28.12
N ARG A 72 4.64 2.78 -28.10
CA ARG A 72 3.49 3.48 -27.49
C ARG A 72 2.45 3.79 -28.54
N SER A 73 1.19 3.51 -28.23
CA SER A 73 0.05 3.98 -29.02
C SER A 73 0.03 5.52 -29.07
N LEU A 74 -0.61 6.09 -30.11
CA LEU A 74 -0.76 7.53 -30.24
C LEU A 74 -1.36 8.17 -28.97
N GLU A 75 -2.35 7.53 -28.36
CA GLU A 75 -2.98 8.05 -27.14
C GLU A 75 -2.03 8.08 -25.94
N GLN A 76 -1.21 7.03 -25.78
CA GLN A 76 -0.15 7.02 -24.76
C GLN A 76 0.92 8.10 -25.00
N GLN A 77 1.19 8.43 -26.27
CA GLN A 77 2.11 9.50 -26.63
C GLN A 77 1.51 10.89 -26.34
N LYS A 78 0.22 11.10 -26.61
CA LYS A 78 -0.50 12.33 -26.22
C LYS A 78 -0.51 12.54 -24.71
N GLN A 79 -0.81 11.49 -23.94
CA GLN A 79 -0.79 11.58 -22.49
C GLN A 79 0.62 11.89 -21.96
N LEU A 80 1.66 11.30 -22.57
CA LEU A 80 3.05 11.62 -22.23
C LEU A 80 3.37 13.10 -22.44
N LEU A 81 2.92 13.68 -23.56
CA LEU A 81 3.11 15.10 -23.86
C LEU A 81 2.43 16.02 -22.85
N ILE A 82 1.16 15.72 -22.52
CA ILE A 82 0.40 16.48 -21.51
C ILE A 82 1.12 16.43 -20.16
N ASN A 83 1.50 15.24 -19.70
CA ASN A 83 2.22 15.08 -18.43
C ASN A 83 3.55 15.86 -18.41
N ARG A 84 4.26 15.93 -19.54
CA ARG A 84 5.50 16.72 -19.66
C ARG A 84 5.23 18.22 -19.61
N ALA A 85 4.19 18.69 -20.31
CA ALA A 85 3.79 20.10 -20.29
C ALA A 85 3.34 20.52 -18.88
N GLU A 86 2.58 19.68 -18.18
CA GLU A 86 2.20 19.89 -16.77
C GLU A 86 3.42 19.95 -15.86
N THR A 87 4.37 19.02 -16.04
CA THR A 87 5.62 19.03 -15.27
C THR A 87 6.43 20.31 -15.52
N ALA A 88 6.48 20.80 -16.76
CA ALA A 88 7.14 22.05 -17.09
C ALA A 88 6.44 23.26 -16.45
N ALA A 89 5.10 23.26 -16.43
CA ALA A 89 4.32 24.32 -15.81
C ALA A 89 4.52 24.34 -14.29
N ILE A 90 4.57 23.17 -13.64
CA ILE A 90 4.89 23.07 -12.21
C ILE A 90 6.29 23.65 -11.93
N LYS A 91 7.29 23.34 -12.76
CA LYS A 91 8.66 23.87 -12.63
C LYS A 91 8.70 25.39 -12.74
N GLU A 92 7.92 25.98 -13.64
CA GLU A 92 7.86 27.43 -13.78
C GLU A 92 7.10 28.10 -12.63
N LEU A 93 5.94 27.55 -12.25
CA LEU A 93 5.02 28.17 -11.29
C LEU A 93 5.50 28.03 -9.84
N PHE A 94 6.12 26.91 -9.48
CA PHE A 94 6.60 26.61 -8.13
C PHE A 94 8.12 26.61 -7.99
N GLY A 95 8.86 26.71 -9.11
CA GLY A 95 10.31 26.56 -9.12
C GLY A 95 10.77 25.10 -9.10
N THR A 96 12.08 24.92 -9.00
CA THR A 96 12.70 23.59 -8.85
C THR A 96 13.53 23.55 -7.59
N SER A 97 13.37 22.50 -6.80
CA SER A 97 14.28 22.18 -5.71
C SER A 97 15.34 21.23 -6.23
N VAL A 98 16.61 21.58 -6.04
CA VAL A 98 17.75 20.76 -6.42
C VAL A 98 18.36 20.19 -5.15
N TYR A 99 18.47 18.87 -5.08
CA TYR A 99 19.12 18.20 -3.95
C TYR A 99 20.26 17.32 -4.46
N ALA A 100 21.38 17.34 -3.73
CA ALA A 100 22.46 16.40 -3.94
C ALA A 100 22.06 15.04 -3.35
N GLN A 101 22.01 14.02 -4.19
CA GLN A 101 21.81 12.64 -3.79
C GLN A 101 23.14 11.92 -3.97
N GLN A 102 23.75 11.54 -2.84
CA GLN A 102 24.95 10.72 -2.85
C GLN A 102 24.55 9.28 -3.17
N ALA A 103 25.08 8.74 -4.27
CA ALA A 103 24.94 7.35 -4.63
C ALA A 103 26.32 6.69 -4.58
N PHE A 104 26.41 5.50 -4.00
CA PHE A 104 27.60 4.67 -4.17
C PHE A 104 27.53 4.02 -5.55
N SER A 105 28.55 4.26 -6.38
CA SER A 105 28.72 3.52 -7.62
C SER A 105 29.04 2.05 -7.33
N GLU A 106 28.90 1.18 -8.33
CA GLU A 106 29.28 -0.24 -8.22
C GLU A 106 30.76 -0.42 -7.84
N ALA A 107 31.60 0.58 -8.10
CA ALA A 107 33.01 0.62 -7.71
C ALA A 107 33.25 1.14 -6.28
N GLY A 108 32.21 1.39 -5.49
CA GLY A 108 32.30 1.92 -4.13
C GLY A 108 32.67 3.41 -4.04
N GLN A 109 32.66 4.14 -5.16
CA GLN A 109 32.89 5.58 -5.15
C GLN A 109 31.58 6.33 -4.85
N LEU A 110 31.64 7.31 -3.97
CA LEU A 110 30.56 8.27 -3.77
C LEU A 110 30.46 9.15 -5.04
N GLN A 111 29.34 9.04 -5.75
CA GLN A 111 28.96 9.96 -6.81
C GLN A 111 27.81 10.83 -6.32
N ASP A 112 28.00 12.14 -6.37
CA ASP A 112 26.93 13.10 -6.12
C ASP A 112 26.11 13.25 -7.40
N THR A 113 24.86 12.79 -7.36
CA THR A 113 23.87 13.01 -8.41
C THR A 113 22.93 14.13 -7.98
N PHE A 114 22.87 15.21 -8.75
CA PHE A 114 21.91 16.28 -8.48
C PHE A 114 20.55 15.92 -9.07
N VAL A 115 19.55 15.77 -8.22
CA VAL A 115 18.18 15.49 -8.65
C VAL A 115 17.37 16.77 -8.49
N SER A 116 16.85 17.28 -9.62
CA SER A 116 15.91 18.39 -9.64
C SER A 116 14.48 17.83 -9.55
N ARG A 117 13.71 18.32 -8.59
CA ARG A 117 12.28 18.00 -8.45
C ARG A 117 11.51 19.32 -8.35
N ALA A 118 10.47 19.47 -9.16
CA ALA A 118 9.46 20.49 -8.95
C ALA A 118 8.20 19.82 -8.41
N ARG A 119 7.54 20.52 -7.49
CA ARG A 119 6.36 20.03 -6.78
C ARG A 119 5.37 21.18 -6.66
N GLY A 120 4.12 20.88 -6.96
CA GLY A 120 3.09 21.89 -7.12
C GLY A 120 1.80 21.25 -7.59
N THR A 121 0.68 21.85 -7.22
CA THR A 121 -0.61 21.55 -7.84
C THR A 121 -0.90 22.68 -8.80
N ILE A 122 -1.12 22.35 -10.07
CA ILE A 122 -1.51 23.32 -11.09
C ILE A 122 -2.93 23.03 -11.53
N ARG A 123 -3.61 24.07 -12.01
CA ARG A 123 -4.92 23.98 -12.65
C ARG A 123 -4.71 24.21 -14.14
N VAL A 124 -5.25 23.32 -14.97
CA VAL A 124 -5.20 23.50 -16.43
C VAL A 124 -6.49 24.18 -16.87
N LYS A 125 -6.36 25.28 -17.60
CA LYS A 125 -7.49 26.03 -18.15
C LYS A 125 -7.89 25.42 -19.50
N GLY A 126 -9.14 24.95 -19.56
CA GLY A 126 -9.67 24.28 -20.76
C GLY A 126 -9.04 22.91 -21.01
N THR A 127 -9.19 22.40 -22.23
CA THR A 127 -8.61 21.12 -22.67
C THR A 127 -7.22 21.33 -23.27
N PRO A 128 -6.22 20.50 -22.92
CA PRO A 128 -4.90 20.53 -23.58
C PRO A 128 -5.01 20.47 -25.10
N ASN A 129 -4.28 21.34 -25.79
CA ASN A 129 -4.26 21.38 -27.25
C ASN A 129 -3.15 20.47 -27.78
N VAL A 130 -3.50 19.40 -28.49
CA VAL A 130 -2.54 18.48 -29.12
C VAL A 130 -2.55 18.70 -30.63
N PHE A 131 -1.38 18.95 -31.21
CA PHE A 131 -1.23 19.30 -32.63
C PHE A 131 0.06 18.73 -33.22
N GLN A 132 0.15 18.71 -34.56
CA GLN A 132 1.36 18.29 -35.27
C GLN A 132 2.42 19.40 -35.20
N GLY A 133 3.66 19.04 -34.88
CA GLY A 133 4.79 19.97 -34.81
C GLY A 133 5.28 20.44 -36.18
N GLN A 134 6.39 21.19 -36.19
CA GLN A 134 6.97 21.69 -37.44
C GLN A 134 7.70 20.58 -38.22
N ASN A 135 8.18 19.56 -37.51
CA ASN A 135 8.92 18.45 -38.10
C ASN A 135 8.01 17.28 -38.47
N LEU A 136 8.39 16.53 -39.50
CA LEU A 136 7.67 15.31 -39.89
C LEU A 136 7.72 14.28 -38.75
N GLY A 137 6.56 13.81 -38.31
CA GLY A 137 6.45 12.86 -37.19
C GLY A 137 6.60 13.50 -35.81
N GLU A 138 6.62 14.83 -35.72
CA GLU A 138 6.57 15.54 -34.44
C GLU A 138 5.12 15.76 -34.00
N ILE A 139 4.84 15.47 -32.75
CA ILE A 139 3.57 15.80 -32.10
C ILE A 139 3.85 16.65 -30.86
N CYS A 140 3.01 17.66 -30.65
CA CYS A 140 3.14 18.62 -29.57
C CYS A 140 1.87 18.69 -28.74
N ALA A 141 2.00 19.04 -27.46
CA ALA A 141 0.88 19.44 -26.61
C ALA A 141 1.16 20.81 -25.98
N SER A 142 0.14 21.66 -25.95
CA SER A 142 0.16 22.95 -25.28
C SER A 142 -0.90 23.02 -24.18
N ILE A 143 -0.54 23.55 -23.02
CA ILE A 143 -1.44 23.79 -21.89
C ILE A 143 -1.31 25.24 -21.40
N GLU A 144 -2.42 25.80 -20.92
CA GLU A 144 -2.44 27.02 -20.11
C GLU A 144 -2.69 26.61 -18.66
N ALA A 145 -1.68 26.70 -17.81
CA ALA A 145 -1.72 26.31 -16.42
C ALA A 145 -1.74 27.54 -15.51
N TYR A 146 -2.40 27.45 -14.36
CA TYR A 146 -2.41 28.51 -13.36
C TYR A 146 -2.46 27.95 -11.94
N ILE A 147 -2.12 28.81 -10.99
CA ILE A 147 -2.25 28.57 -9.55
C ILE A 147 -3.03 29.72 -8.92
N ILE A 148 -3.78 29.42 -7.87
CA ILE A 148 -4.44 30.44 -7.02
C ILE A 148 -3.70 30.56 -5.68
N ALA A 149 -4.02 31.59 -4.90
CA ALA A 149 -3.33 31.87 -3.64
C ALA A 149 -3.42 30.69 -2.65
N SER A 150 -4.57 30.00 -2.60
CA SER A 150 -4.73 28.82 -1.74
C SER A 150 -3.81 27.67 -2.14
N ASP A 151 -3.49 27.53 -3.44
CA ASP A 151 -2.59 26.48 -3.91
C ASP A 151 -1.17 26.74 -3.39
N LEU A 152 -0.73 28.01 -3.29
CA LEU A 152 0.57 28.39 -2.74
C LEU A 152 0.65 28.25 -1.22
N ALA A 153 -0.43 28.55 -0.51
CA ALA A 153 -0.50 28.43 0.95
C ALA A 153 -0.20 27.01 1.45
N LEU A 154 -0.44 25.98 0.62
CA LEU A 154 -0.08 24.58 0.91
C LEU A 154 1.44 24.33 0.89
N TYR A 155 2.21 25.20 0.23
CA TYR A 155 3.66 25.11 0.09
C TYR A 155 4.43 26.09 0.97
N GLU A 156 3.73 26.99 1.67
CA GLU A 156 4.36 27.92 2.60
C GLU A 156 4.82 27.20 3.88
N PRO A 157 6.01 27.57 4.42
CA PRO A 157 6.49 27.01 5.68
C PRO A 157 5.55 27.42 6.82
N GLN A 158 5.13 26.45 7.62
CA GLN A 158 4.31 26.68 8.80
C GLN A 158 5.17 26.58 10.06
N ALA A 159 5.20 27.66 10.84
CA ALA A 159 5.95 27.71 12.08
C ALA A 159 5.28 26.84 13.16
N VAL A 160 6.08 26.05 13.87
CA VAL A 160 5.67 25.21 14.99
C VAL A 160 6.66 25.35 16.14
N GLN A 161 6.15 25.37 17.36
CA GLN A 161 6.96 25.55 18.57
C GLN A 161 6.60 24.53 19.66
N LEU A 162 7.59 24.19 20.49
CA LEU A 162 7.40 23.52 21.76
C LEU A 162 8.04 24.36 22.86
N ASP A 163 7.24 24.67 23.88
CA ASP A 163 7.67 25.44 25.04
C ASP A 163 7.99 24.45 26.17
N LYS A 164 9.17 24.60 26.79
CA LYS A 164 9.66 23.81 27.92
C LYS A 164 9.63 22.30 27.66
N PHE A 165 10.03 21.88 26.46
CA PHE A 165 10.13 20.47 26.12
C PHE A 165 11.24 19.82 26.95
N CYS A 166 10.89 18.80 27.73
CA CYS A 166 11.84 18.08 28.58
C CYS A 166 11.96 16.62 28.15
N PHE A 167 13.19 16.13 28.04
CA PHE A 167 13.51 14.74 27.76
C PHE A 167 14.35 14.15 28.89
N ASN A 168 13.95 12.96 29.36
CA ASN A 168 14.64 12.23 30.41
C ASN A 168 15.08 10.87 29.86
N ALA A 169 16.37 10.53 30.04
CA ALA A 169 16.88 9.19 29.80
C ALA A 169 17.90 8.83 30.87
N VAL A 170 17.63 7.75 31.60
CA VAL A 170 18.59 7.18 32.54
C VAL A 170 19.70 6.45 31.77
N ASN A 171 20.95 6.61 32.21
CA ASN A 171 22.13 5.92 31.66
C ASN A 171 22.63 6.38 30.27
N VAL A 172 22.39 7.62 29.87
CA VAL A 172 23.00 8.21 28.66
C VAL A 172 24.04 9.28 29.03
N THR A 173 25.11 9.38 28.24
CA THR A 173 26.05 10.50 28.36
C THR A 173 25.36 11.82 27.99
N MET A 174 25.82 12.94 28.52
CA MET A 174 25.23 14.26 28.23
C MET A 174 25.13 14.56 26.72
N ALA A 175 26.15 14.17 25.95
CA ALA A 175 26.16 14.33 24.49
C ALA A 175 25.06 13.50 23.79
N ASN A 176 24.84 12.26 24.26
CA ASN A 176 23.75 11.43 23.76
C ASN A 176 22.38 11.95 24.23
N LEU A 177 22.28 12.44 25.46
CA LEU A 177 21.03 13.00 26.01
C LEU A 177 20.53 14.18 25.17
N ARG A 178 21.41 15.16 24.86
CA ARG A 178 21.04 16.31 24.02
C ARG A 178 20.62 15.87 22.62
N ARG A 179 21.34 14.93 22.01
CA ARG A 179 21.01 14.40 20.67
C ARG A 179 19.64 13.71 20.68
N ASP A 180 19.41 12.83 21.66
CA ASP A 180 18.20 12.03 21.74
C ASP A 180 16.98 12.89 22.11
N ALA A 181 17.19 13.94 22.93
CA ALA A 181 16.19 14.96 23.21
C ALA A 181 15.79 15.76 21.96
N ASN A 182 16.77 16.16 21.13
CA ASN A 182 16.47 16.81 19.84
C ASN A 182 15.69 15.87 18.91
N TYR A 183 16.05 14.58 18.85
CA TYR A 183 15.28 13.61 18.07
C TYR A 183 13.85 13.46 18.58
N ALA A 184 13.65 13.39 19.90
CA ALA A 184 12.32 13.36 20.48
C ALA A 184 11.51 14.63 20.14
N ALA A 185 12.15 15.81 20.22
CA ALA A 185 11.53 17.09 19.87
C ALA A 185 11.08 17.16 18.40
N TYR A 186 11.87 16.65 17.44
CA TYR A 186 11.43 16.60 16.03
C TYR A 186 10.13 15.80 15.86
N GLY A 187 10.03 14.64 16.52
CA GLY A 187 8.83 13.81 16.48
C GLY A 187 7.61 14.51 17.11
N GLU A 188 7.82 15.25 18.19
CA GLU A 188 6.78 16.01 18.88
C GLU A 188 6.31 17.22 18.05
N LEU A 189 7.23 17.98 17.43
CA LEU A 189 6.91 19.08 16.52
C LEU A 189 6.00 18.60 15.38
N LEU A 190 6.35 17.49 14.73
CA LEU A 190 5.51 16.90 13.67
C LEU A 190 4.16 16.40 14.18
N ARG A 191 4.09 15.83 15.39
CA ARG A 191 2.82 15.39 15.97
C ARG A 191 1.91 16.57 16.32
N ARG A 192 2.48 17.67 16.82
CA ARG A 192 1.75 18.92 17.06
C ARG A 192 1.20 19.50 15.76
N PHE A 193 1.99 19.43 14.68
CA PHE A 193 1.58 19.84 13.35
C PHE A 193 0.49 18.94 12.75
N ARG A 194 0.69 17.62 12.78
CA ARG A 194 -0.20 16.60 12.23
C ARG A 194 -0.30 15.41 13.19
N PRO A 195 -1.31 15.37 14.09
CA PRO A 195 -1.40 14.36 15.16
C PRO A 195 -1.45 12.90 14.68
N SER A 196 -1.90 12.66 13.46
CA SER A 196 -1.95 11.32 12.87
C SER A 196 -0.57 10.79 12.43
N LEU A 197 0.45 11.66 12.35
CA LEU A 197 1.76 11.30 11.84
C LEU A 197 2.63 10.72 12.96
N GLN A 198 3.09 9.49 12.78
CA GLN A 198 3.94 8.78 13.73
C GLN A 198 5.29 8.44 13.08
N LEU A 199 6.23 9.37 13.13
CA LEU A 199 7.61 9.18 12.65
C LEU A 199 8.59 9.08 13.82
N SER A 200 9.65 8.29 13.64
CA SER A 200 10.77 8.31 14.57
C SER A 200 11.47 9.67 14.53
N GLY A 201 12.14 10.07 15.62
CA GLY A 201 12.81 11.37 15.68
C GLY A 201 13.86 11.60 14.59
N GLN A 202 14.59 10.55 14.19
CA GLN A 202 15.56 10.63 13.09
C GLN A 202 14.90 10.85 11.72
N GLU A 203 13.72 10.27 11.50
CA GLU A 203 12.96 10.48 10.26
C GLU A 203 12.27 11.83 10.26
N ALA A 204 11.70 12.21 11.41
CA ALA A 204 11.06 13.49 11.61
C ALA A 204 12.01 14.65 11.26
N LYS A 205 13.29 14.55 11.64
CA LYS A 205 14.33 15.54 11.32
C LYS A 205 14.34 15.97 9.85
N LYS A 206 14.02 15.08 8.91
CA LYS A 206 14.04 15.37 7.46
C LYS A 206 12.99 16.40 7.03
N TYR A 207 11.98 16.62 7.85
CA TYR A 207 10.82 17.48 7.59
C TYR A 207 10.81 18.74 8.47
N ILE A 208 11.83 18.90 9.31
CA ILE A 208 11.99 20.03 10.21
C ILE A 208 13.02 20.97 9.61
N HIS A 209 12.60 22.20 9.32
CA HIS A 209 13.42 23.27 8.78
C HIS A 209 13.55 24.40 9.79
N GLU A 210 14.55 25.26 9.64
CA GLU A 210 14.75 26.43 10.51
C GLU A 210 14.74 26.09 12.02
N TYR A 211 15.25 24.91 12.38
CA TYR A 211 15.23 24.41 13.76
C TYR A 211 16.12 25.25 14.68
N GLN A 212 15.52 25.90 15.67
CA GLN A 212 16.21 26.74 16.66
C GLN A 212 15.85 26.31 18.07
N VAL A 213 16.87 26.11 18.90
CA VAL A 213 16.74 25.75 20.31
C VAL A 213 17.09 26.96 21.17
N THR A 214 16.30 27.24 22.21
CA THR A 214 16.55 28.31 23.17
C THR A 214 16.26 27.85 24.60
N GLN A 215 16.68 28.62 25.60
CA GLN A 215 16.43 28.35 27.03
C GLN A 215 16.85 26.94 27.50
N GLU A 216 18.01 26.46 27.05
CA GLU A 216 18.52 25.14 27.42
C GLU A 216 18.83 25.06 28.92
N ALA A 217 18.28 24.05 29.60
CA ALA A 217 18.54 23.77 31.00
C ALA A 217 18.69 22.25 31.22
N TYR A 218 19.62 21.87 32.11
CA TYR A 218 19.78 20.49 32.56
C TYR A 218 19.50 20.39 34.05
N ASP A 219 18.57 19.52 34.42
CA ASP A 219 18.25 19.22 35.81
C ASP A 219 18.91 17.90 36.22
N ILE A 220 19.94 18.00 37.06
CA ILE A 220 20.70 16.87 37.59
C ILE A 220 19.80 15.93 38.40
N SER A 221 18.84 16.47 39.15
CA SER A 221 18.01 15.69 40.08
C SER A 221 17.09 14.72 39.35
N SER A 222 16.57 15.13 38.19
CA SER A 222 15.71 14.31 37.34
C SER A 222 16.46 13.66 36.17
N SER A 223 17.74 14.00 35.95
CA SER A 223 18.49 13.64 34.73
C SER A 223 17.74 14.03 33.45
N SER A 224 17.12 15.21 33.46
CA SER A 224 16.33 15.72 32.34
C SER A 224 17.01 16.91 31.66
N TYR A 225 16.86 16.98 30.35
CA TYR A 225 17.31 18.09 29.52
C TYR A 225 16.09 18.77 28.92
N CYS A 226 15.92 20.06 29.23
CA CYS A 226 14.76 20.86 28.88
C CYS A 226 15.16 22.06 28.01
N PHE A 227 14.31 22.42 27.04
CA PHE A 227 14.52 23.58 26.17
C PHE A 227 13.21 24.03 25.49
N ASP A 228 13.23 25.26 24.98
CA ASP A 228 12.23 25.76 24.03
C ASP A 228 12.75 25.52 22.61
N VAL A 229 11.85 25.22 21.67
CA VAL A 229 12.22 24.99 20.27
C VAL A 229 11.19 25.56 19.31
N SER A 230 11.70 26.20 18.26
CA SER A 230 10.91 26.64 17.10
C SER A 230 11.45 25.97 15.82
N ALA A 231 10.56 25.73 14.88
CA ALA A 231 10.89 25.18 13.57
C ALA A 231 9.84 25.58 12.52
N ALA A 232 10.20 25.42 11.25
CA ALA A 232 9.31 25.49 10.11
C ALA A 232 9.06 24.09 9.55
N ILE A 233 7.80 23.80 9.19
CA ILE A 233 7.39 22.55 8.53
C ILE A 233 6.72 22.91 7.21
N TYR A 234 7.15 22.28 6.12
CA TYR A 234 6.49 22.41 4.83
C TYR A 234 5.40 21.33 4.70
N PRO A 235 4.10 21.69 4.68
CA PRO A 235 3.01 20.71 4.71
C PRO A 235 3.10 19.66 3.58
N TYR A 236 3.45 20.10 2.37
CA TYR A 236 3.57 19.24 1.19
C TYR A 236 4.64 18.15 1.34
N GLU A 237 5.69 18.37 2.15
CA GLU A 237 6.72 17.34 2.36
C GLU A 237 6.19 16.18 3.19
N LEU A 238 5.23 16.44 4.08
CA LEU A 238 4.59 15.43 4.93
C LEU A 238 3.57 14.59 4.16
N ASP A 239 2.89 15.16 3.17
CA ASP A 239 2.05 14.37 2.25
C ASP A 239 2.86 13.42 1.38
N LEU A 240 4.16 13.69 1.27
CA LEU A 240 5.14 12.89 0.54
C LEU A 240 5.95 11.99 1.46
N ALA A 241 5.82 12.16 2.78
CA ALA A 241 6.32 11.21 3.74
C ALA A 241 5.59 9.89 3.49
N PRO A 242 6.30 8.80 3.15
CA PRO A 242 5.65 7.50 3.01
C PRO A 242 4.98 7.21 4.35
N VAL A 243 3.64 7.10 4.34
CA VAL A 243 2.79 7.07 5.55
C VAL A 243 3.18 5.94 6.53
N HIS A 244 4.05 5.00 6.13
CA HIS A 244 4.68 4.03 7.04
C HIS A 244 6.14 3.73 6.67
N GLN A 245 7.10 4.37 7.34
CA GLN A 245 8.46 3.83 7.48
C GLN A 245 8.93 3.76 8.95
N ASN A 246 8.06 3.34 9.87
CA ASN A 246 8.54 2.84 11.17
C ASN A 246 9.27 1.49 11.00
N ILE A 247 10.48 1.47 10.43
CA ILE A 247 11.52 0.44 10.65
C ILE A 247 12.90 1.14 10.58
N ILE A 248 13.56 1.17 11.74
CA ILE A 248 14.93 1.65 11.95
C ILE A 248 15.91 0.79 11.13
N GLY A 249 16.75 1.46 10.36
CA GLY A 249 17.89 0.87 9.64
C GLY A 249 18.04 1.49 8.26
N TYR A 250 19.17 2.17 8.04
CA TYR A 250 19.72 2.61 6.74
C TYR A 250 18.89 2.21 5.51
N ILE A 251 18.21 3.18 4.89
CA ILE A 251 17.52 3.01 3.61
C ILE A 251 18.53 3.45 2.53
N PRO A 252 19.15 2.53 1.79
CA PRO A 252 19.85 2.90 0.56
C PRO A 252 18.81 3.50 -0.40
N PRO A 253 19.22 4.41 -1.31
CA PRO A 253 18.32 5.08 -2.24
C PRO A 253 17.45 4.03 -2.94
N ALA A 254 16.12 4.26 -2.94
CA ALA A 254 15.08 3.42 -3.56
C ALA A 254 15.67 2.24 -4.32
N ASN A 255 15.91 1.15 -3.58
CA ASN A 255 16.73 0.04 -4.01
C ASN A 255 16.24 -0.44 -5.38
N SER A 256 17.05 -0.19 -6.41
CA SER A 256 16.96 -0.89 -7.69
C SER A 256 16.69 -2.37 -7.38
N MET A 257 15.63 -2.94 -7.97
CA MET A 257 15.54 -4.40 -8.13
C MET A 257 16.68 -4.80 -9.06
N THR A 258 17.91 -4.76 -8.56
CA THR A 258 19.03 -5.39 -9.25
C THR A 258 18.76 -6.88 -9.24
N ASN A 259 19.10 -7.57 -10.33
CA ASN A 259 18.93 -9.03 -10.48
C ASN A 259 19.35 -9.81 -9.21
N THR A 260 20.43 -9.38 -8.56
CA THR A 260 20.98 -10.02 -7.34
C THR A 260 20.09 -9.84 -6.11
N ARG A 261 19.38 -8.72 -5.96
CA ARG A 261 18.45 -8.52 -4.83
C ARG A 261 17.10 -9.14 -5.12
N PHE A 262 16.67 -9.15 -6.37
CA PHE A 262 15.47 -9.85 -6.78
C PHE A 262 15.58 -11.35 -6.48
N SER A 263 16.69 -11.98 -6.88
CA SER A 263 16.95 -13.41 -6.64
C SER A 263 17.01 -13.77 -5.15
N ASN A 264 17.64 -12.93 -4.31
CA ASN A 264 17.72 -13.17 -2.87
C ASN A 264 16.36 -13.13 -2.15
N ASN A 265 15.37 -12.43 -2.74
CA ASN A 265 14.04 -12.33 -2.15
C ASN A 265 13.04 -13.33 -2.76
N LEU A 266 13.45 -14.12 -3.74
CA LEU A 266 12.57 -14.96 -4.51
C LEU A 266 12.29 -16.27 -3.76
N LEU A 267 11.02 -16.52 -3.43
CA LEU A 267 10.56 -17.77 -2.84
C LEU A 267 10.13 -18.78 -3.90
N ALA A 268 9.54 -18.30 -4.99
CA ALA A 268 9.15 -19.08 -6.15
C ALA A 268 9.05 -18.17 -7.38
N TYR A 269 9.42 -18.69 -8.55
CA TYR A 269 9.25 -18.00 -9.82
C TYR A 269 8.99 -19.00 -10.95
N TRP A 270 7.86 -18.86 -11.63
CA TRP A 270 7.52 -19.65 -12.80
C TRP A 270 7.31 -18.70 -13.98
N SER A 271 8.28 -18.67 -14.91
CA SER A 271 8.23 -17.83 -16.12
C SER A 271 7.43 -18.48 -17.24
N PHE A 272 7.44 -19.82 -17.33
CA PHE A 272 6.87 -20.62 -18.43
C PHE A 272 7.51 -20.41 -19.81
N ASP A 273 8.51 -19.54 -19.94
CA ASP A 273 9.24 -19.23 -21.19
C ASP A 273 9.80 -20.47 -21.90
N ASP A 274 10.19 -21.49 -21.15
CA ASP A 274 10.71 -22.77 -21.65
C ASP A 274 9.63 -23.83 -21.83
N CYS A 275 8.35 -23.43 -21.81
CA CYS A 275 7.19 -24.32 -21.77
C CYS A 275 7.25 -25.37 -20.65
N SER A 276 7.89 -25.03 -19.53
CA SER A 276 7.98 -25.88 -18.35
C SER A 276 7.30 -25.25 -17.13
N VAL A 277 7.09 -26.06 -16.10
CA VAL A 277 6.61 -25.65 -14.77
C VAL A 277 7.75 -25.55 -13.76
N THR A 278 8.97 -25.33 -14.25
CA THR A 278 10.19 -25.26 -13.44
C THR A 278 10.22 -23.97 -12.63
N ASP A 279 10.62 -24.08 -11.37
CA ASP A 279 10.85 -22.93 -10.50
C ASP A 279 12.26 -22.34 -10.73
N PHE A 280 12.31 -21.11 -11.21
CA PHE A 280 13.52 -20.33 -11.48
C PHE A 280 14.05 -19.57 -10.25
N SER A 281 13.45 -19.76 -9.07
CA SER A 281 13.92 -19.13 -7.82
C SER A 281 15.08 -19.85 -7.12
N ASN A 282 15.57 -20.96 -7.69
CA ASN A 282 16.51 -21.89 -7.06
C ASN A 282 15.99 -22.57 -5.77
N ASN A 283 14.69 -22.51 -5.48
CA ASN A 283 14.07 -23.23 -4.35
C ASN A 283 13.43 -24.57 -4.77
N HIS A 284 13.56 -24.96 -6.04
CA HIS A 284 13.05 -26.21 -6.62
C HIS A 284 11.55 -26.44 -6.38
N ARG A 285 10.75 -25.37 -6.34
CA ARG A 285 9.29 -25.44 -6.14
C ARG A 285 8.54 -25.69 -7.44
N ASN A 286 8.90 -26.70 -8.21
CA ASN A 286 8.26 -26.96 -9.50
C ASN A 286 6.75 -27.18 -9.34
N LEU A 287 5.94 -26.62 -10.26
CA LEU A 287 4.52 -26.95 -10.31
C LEU A 287 4.36 -28.35 -10.92
N SER A 288 3.16 -28.90 -10.80
CA SER A 288 2.79 -30.19 -11.39
C SER A 288 1.37 -30.17 -11.94
N ASN A 289 1.04 -31.23 -12.70
CA ASN A 289 -0.12 -31.40 -13.59
C ASN A 289 0.10 -30.92 -15.02
N HIS A 290 -0.84 -31.29 -15.88
CA HIS A 290 -0.88 -30.93 -17.29
C HIS A 290 -1.30 -29.46 -17.49
N PHE A 291 -0.72 -28.82 -18.49
CA PHE A 291 -1.04 -27.50 -18.99
C PHE A 291 -0.71 -27.41 -20.48
N ASP A 292 -1.28 -26.42 -21.16
CA ASP A 292 -0.88 -26.06 -22.52
C ASP A 292 0.11 -24.90 -22.49
N CYS A 293 1.17 -24.98 -23.29
CA CYS A 293 2.08 -23.85 -23.49
C CYS A 293 1.53 -22.93 -24.59
N VAL A 294 1.35 -21.64 -24.28
CA VAL A 294 0.82 -20.63 -25.20
C VAL A 294 1.66 -19.36 -25.12
N ASP A 295 1.34 -18.34 -25.94
CA ASP A 295 2.02 -17.05 -25.86
C ASP A 295 1.55 -16.24 -24.64
N GLY A 296 2.52 -15.65 -23.94
CA GLY A 296 2.31 -14.85 -22.72
C GLY A 296 2.29 -13.35 -22.95
N VAL A 297 2.29 -12.60 -21.84
CA VAL A 297 2.64 -11.16 -21.83
C VAL A 297 4.12 -11.01 -22.17
N LYS A 298 4.94 -11.94 -21.69
CA LYS A 298 6.36 -12.03 -21.99
C LYS A 298 6.68 -13.48 -22.35
N GLY A 299 7.21 -13.69 -23.56
CA GLY A 299 7.58 -15.02 -24.04
C GLY A 299 6.42 -16.02 -24.01
N LYS A 300 6.55 -17.08 -23.21
CA LYS A 300 5.57 -18.17 -23.13
C LYS A 300 4.85 -18.18 -21.79
N ALA A 301 3.64 -18.71 -21.80
CA ALA A 301 2.74 -18.76 -20.66
C ALA A 301 2.09 -20.13 -20.54
N THR A 302 1.46 -20.38 -19.38
CA THR A 302 0.69 -21.59 -19.13
C THR A 302 -0.80 -21.34 -19.27
N HIS A 303 -1.48 -22.12 -20.11
CA HIS A 303 -2.93 -22.10 -20.24
C HIS A 303 -3.54 -23.25 -19.45
N ILE A 304 -4.33 -22.90 -18.44
CA ILE A 304 -5.15 -23.82 -17.67
C ILE A 304 -6.56 -23.80 -18.26
N ARG A 305 -7.01 -24.90 -18.86
CA ARG A 305 -8.39 -25.07 -19.34
C ARG A 305 -9.34 -25.41 -18.19
N GLN A 306 -10.63 -25.24 -18.43
CA GLN A 306 -11.68 -25.62 -17.49
C GLN A 306 -11.51 -27.08 -17.02
N GLY A 307 -11.50 -27.29 -15.71
CA GLY A 307 -11.23 -28.60 -15.09
C GLY A 307 -9.75 -28.87 -14.78
N GLY A 308 -8.84 -28.08 -15.34
CA GLY A 308 -7.40 -28.12 -15.07
C GLY A 308 -6.99 -27.24 -13.89
N PHE A 309 -5.78 -27.49 -13.38
CA PHE A 309 -5.11 -26.65 -12.38
C PHE A 309 -3.62 -27.03 -12.30
N LEU A 310 -2.77 -26.11 -11.86
CA LEU A 310 -1.39 -26.43 -11.50
C LEU A 310 -1.27 -26.61 -10.00
N ARG A 311 -0.72 -27.74 -9.56
CA ARG A 311 -0.44 -27.97 -8.14
C ARG A 311 0.88 -27.29 -7.80
N SER A 312 0.83 -26.40 -6.82
CA SER A 312 2.00 -25.68 -6.32
C SER A 312 2.49 -26.29 -5.00
N PRO A 313 3.82 -26.36 -4.77
CA PRO A 313 4.35 -26.66 -3.45
C PRO A 313 3.87 -25.64 -2.41
N PHE A 314 3.50 -26.12 -1.22
CA PHE A 314 2.97 -25.24 -0.19
C PHE A 314 4.04 -24.32 0.39
N ILE A 315 3.77 -23.02 0.41
CA ILE A 315 4.58 -22.01 1.10
C ILE A 315 3.86 -21.63 2.39
N ASP A 316 4.55 -21.81 3.52
CA ASP A 316 4.01 -21.54 4.85
C ASP A 316 4.19 -20.05 5.20
N PHE A 317 3.28 -19.21 4.71
CA PHE A 317 3.33 -17.75 4.92
C PHE A 317 3.28 -17.34 6.40
N ASN A 318 2.88 -18.22 7.33
CA ASN A 318 2.94 -17.95 8.77
C ASN A 318 4.37 -17.69 9.28
N ARG A 319 5.40 -18.07 8.49
CA ARG A 319 6.82 -17.92 8.84
C ARG A 319 7.41 -16.57 8.41
N TYR A 320 6.63 -15.73 7.73
CA TYR A 320 7.11 -14.50 7.12
C TYR A 320 6.39 -13.29 7.69
N ASN A 321 7.17 -12.30 8.12
CA ASN A 321 6.64 -11.01 8.57
C ASN A 321 6.31 -10.09 7.38
N GLU A 322 6.87 -10.38 6.20
CA GLU A 322 6.57 -9.72 4.95
C GLU A 322 6.69 -10.69 3.76
N PHE A 323 5.88 -10.50 2.74
CA PHE A 323 5.93 -11.26 1.49
C PHE A 323 5.11 -10.57 0.41
N SER A 324 5.29 -10.99 -0.85
CA SER A 324 4.46 -10.53 -1.97
C SER A 324 4.13 -11.66 -2.93
N LEU A 325 2.96 -11.55 -3.57
CA LEU A 325 2.52 -12.36 -4.71
C LEU A 325 2.36 -11.42 -5.90
N SER A 326 2.91 -11.79 -7.05
CA SER A 326 2.77 -11.06 -8.32
C SER A 326 2.56 -12.04 -9.45
N PHE A 327 1.63 -11.78 -10.36
CA PHE A 327 1.46 -12.58 -11.57
C PHE A 327 0.63 -11.82 -12.62
N TRP A 328 0.80 -12.22 -13.87
CA TRP A 328 -0.11 -11.87 -14.95
C TRP A 328 -1.13 -12.98 -15.16
N VAL A 329 -2.38 -12.60 -15.38
CA VAL A 329 -3.42 -13.56 -15.77
C VAL A 329 -4.36 -12.95 -16.81
N LYS A 330 -4.71 -13.76 -17.80
CA LYS A 330 -5.81 -13.50 -18.74
C LYS A 330 -6.92 -14.52 -18.46
N GLU A 331 -7.96 -14.10 -17.74
CA GLU A 331 -9.14 -14.93 -17.51
C GLU A 331 -9.96 -14.98 -18.80
N ASN A 332 -10.03 -16.13 -19.45
CA ASN A 332 -10.86 -16.31 -20.66
C ASN A 332 -12.31 -16.57 -20.26
N SER A 333 -12.53 -17.48 -19.31
CA SER A 333 -13.87 -17.78 -18.81
C SER A 333 -13.87 -18.40 -17.41
N MET A 334 -15.04 -18.35 -16.77
CA MET A 334 -15.31 -18.94 -15.46
C MET A 334 -16.60 -19.76 -15.56
N ALA A 335 -16.50 -21.08 -15.42
CA ALA A 335 -17.62 -21.99 -15.64
C ALA A 335 -18.79 -21.83 -14.65
N HIS A 336 -18.58 -21.12 -13.54
CA HIS A 336 -19.58 -20.94 -12.50
C HIS A 336 -19.36 -19.65 -11.70
N LYS A 337 -20.44 -18.90 -11.41
CA LYS A 337 -20.39 -17.59 -10.73
C LYS A 337 -19.68 -17.59 -9.37
N ALA A 338 -19.72 -18.69 -8.63
CA ALA A 338 -19.02 -18.79 -7.35
C ALA A 338 -17.49 -18.72 -7.48
N GLY A 339 -16.94 -18.88 -8.69
CA GLY A 339 -15.55 -18.56 -8.99
C GLY A 339 -14.53 -19.56 -8.44
N THR A 340 -13.25 -19.18 -8.49
CA THR A 340 -12.12 -19.94 -7.96
C THR A 340 -10.89 -19.07 -7.66
N GLY A 341 -9.90 -19.65 -6.99
CA GLY A 341 -8.61 -19.01 -6.73
C GLY A 341 -7.74 -18.94 -7.99
N TYR A 342 -7.15 -17.78 -8.27
CA TYR A 342 -6.09 -17.65 -9.27
C TYR A 342 -4.82 -18.28 -8.71
N ILE A 343 -4.39 -17.82 -7.54
CA ILE A 343 -3.34 -18.45 -6.73
C ILE A 343 -3.90 -18.59 -5.32
N PHE A 344 -3.83 -19.79 -4.75
CA PHE A 344 -4.49 -20.09 -3.49
C PHE A 344 -3.64 -21.00 -2.61
N PHE A 345 -3.26 -20.51 -1.43
CA PHE A 345 -2.56 -21.26 -0.39
C PHE A 345 -3.48 -21.39 0.85
N GLY A 346 -3.74 -22.61 1.31
CA GLY A 346 -4.54 -22.87 2.50
C GLY A 346 -5.93 -23.45 2.20
N ASP A 347 -6.89 -23.11 3.06
CA ASP A 347 -8.27 -23.60 3.02
C ASP A 347 -9.21 -22.54 3.61
N HIS A 348 -10.22 -22.12 2.84
CA HIS A 348 -11.06 -21.01 3.30
C HIS A 348 -12.06 -21.40 4.41
N THR A 349 -12.30 -22.70 4.68
CA THR A 349 -13.17 -23.11 5.79
C THR A 349 -12.39 -23.29 7.09
N THR A 350 -11.20 -23.87 7.02
CA THR A 350 -10.41 -24.24 8.20
C THR A 350 -9.01 -23.70 8.10
N GLY A 351 -8.73 -22.59 8.79
CA GLY A 351 -7.37 -22.05 8.92
C GLY A 351 -7.00 -20.94 7.96
N GLY A 352 -7.92 -20.48 7.09
CA GLY A 352 -7.73 -19.30 6.26
C GLY A 352 -6.93 -19.59 5.00
N TRP A 353 -6.81 -18.57 4.14
CA TRP A 353 -6.08 -18.69 2.88
C TRP A 353 -5.32 -17.41 2.53
N VAL A 354 -4.17 -17.58 1.89
CA VAL A 354 -3.37 -16.51 1.30
C VAL A 354 -3.49 -16.63 -0.21
N GLY A 355 -3.83 -15.54 -0.90
CA GLY A 355 -3.90 -15.55 -2.35
C GLY A 355 -4.76 -14.46 -2.96
N ILE A 356 -5.01 -14.66 -4.26
CA ILE A 356 -5.85 -13.81 -5.09
C ILE A 356 -6.80 -14.72 -5.89
N GLY A 357 -8.05 -14.33 -6.06
CA GLY A 357 -9.00 -15.08 -6.88
C GLY A 357 -10.22 -14.28 -7.30
N ASN A 358 -10.98 -14.83 -8.24
CA ASN A 358 -12.26 -14.28 -8.66
C ASN A 358 -13.38 -15.11 -8.06
N PHE A 359 -14.19 -14.50 -7.20
CA PHE A 359 -15.33 -15.14 -6.56
C PHE A 359 -16.56 -14.23 -6.61
N TRP A 360 -17.69 -14.73 -7.12
CA TRP A 360 -18.94 -13.98 -7.30
C TRP A 360 -18.78 -12.66 -8.07
N GLY A 361 -17.94 -12.67 -9.11
CA GLY A 361 -17.72 -11.48 -9.94
C GLY A 361 -16.87 -10.40 -9.26
N LYS A 362 -16.07 -10.79 -8.27
CA LYS A 362 -15.19 -9.90 -7.51
C LYS A 362 -13.79 -10.47 -7.47
N ILE A 363 -12.79 -9.61 -7.70
CA ILE A 363 -11.39 -9.95 -7.41
C ILE A 363 -11.18 -9.81 -5.91
N GLN A 364 -10.69 -10.87 -5.28
CA GLN A 364 -10.52 -10.96 -3.85
C GLN A 364 -9.07 -11.19 -3.50
N PHE A 365 -8.59 -10.42 -2.52
CA PHE A 365 -7.25 -10.55 -1.96
C PHE A 365 -7.40 -10.93 -0.48
N ASN A 366 -6.64 -11.94 -0.05
CA ASN A 366 -6.72 -12.42 1.32
C ASN A 366 -5.36 -12.87 1.84
N VAL A 367 -5.12 -12.65 3.14
CA VAL A 367 -3.95 -13.14 3.88
C VAL A 367 -4.38 -13.83 5.17
N GLY A 368 -5.25 -14.84 5.09
CA GLY A 368 -5.57 -15.71 6.23
C GLY A 368 -6.92 -15.56 6.92
N LYS A 369 -7.86 -14.78 6.37
CA LYS A 369 -9.22 -14.72 6.93
C LYS A 369 -9.89 -16.06 6.74
N VAL A 370 -10.39 -16.62 7.85
CA VAL A 370 -11.22 -17.82 7.86
C VAL A 370 -12.62 -17.45 7.42
N GLY A 371 -13.26 -18.36 6.71
CA GLY A 371 -14.62 -18.20 6.21
C GLY A 371 -14.64 -18.13 4.71
N HIS A 372 -15.87 -18.24 4.21
CA HIS A 372 -16.15 -18.22 2.79
C HIS A 372 -15.51 -17.00 2.10
N PRO A 373 -15.02 -17.11 0.84
CA PRO A 373 -14.26 -16.04 0.21
C PRO A 373 -15.01 -14.70 0.11
N THR A 374 -16.35 -14.66 0.22
CA THR A 374 -17.14 -13.42 0.43
C THR A 374 -16.65 -12.55 1.59
N HIS A 375 -15.91 -13.12 2.53
CA HIS A 375 -15.32 -12.42 3.67
C HIS A 375 -13.87 -11.99 3.44
N ALA A 376 -13.30 -12.12 2.25
CA ALA A 376 -11.96 -11.62 1.93
C ALA A 376 -11.80 -10.16 2.40
N ALA A 377 -10.59 -9.81 2.84
CA ALA A 377 -10.32 -8.49 3.39
C ALA A 377 -10.48 -7.38 2.35
N ILE A 378 -10.11 -7.65 1.10
CA ILE A 378 -10.29 -6.73 -0.03
C ILE A 378 -11.17 -7.41 -1.06
N ASN A 379 -12.26 -6.73 -1.42
CA ASN A 379 -13.20 -7.15 -2.46
C ASN A 379 -13.26 -6.06 -3.52
N HIS A 380 -12.62 -6.29 -4.66
CA HIS A 380 -12.68 -5.39 -5.79
C HIS A 380 -13.77 -5.84 -6.77
N HIS A 381 -14.77 -4.98 -6.95
CA HIS A 381 -15.99 -5.31 -7.67
C HIS A 381 -15.83 -5.27 -9.20
N ASN A 382 -16.79 -5.90 -9.89
CA ASN A 382 -16.89 -5.91 -11.36
C ASN A 382 -15.71 -6.61 -12.04
N SER A 383 -15.47 -7.87 -11.68
CA SER A 383 -14.37 -8.65 -12.27
C SER A 383 -14.51 -8.85 -13.77
N GLY A 384 -15.73 -8.75 -14.33
CA GLY A 384 -15.97 -8.87 -15.77
C GLY A 384 -15.21 -7.85 -16.61
N ARG A 385 -14.81 -6.70 -16.03
CA ARG A 385 -13.95 -5.71 -16.70
C ARG A 385 -12.51 -6.20 -16.97
N TYR A 386 -12.11 -7.29 -16.31
CA TYR A 386 -10.77 -7.87 -16.40
C TYR A 386 -10.74 -9.18 -17.20
N GLN A 387 -11.87 -9.58 -17.78
CA GLN A 387 -11.97 -10.81 -18.55
C GLN A 387 -11.47 -10.57 -19.98
N GLY A 388 -10.76 -11.54 -20.55
CA GLY A 388 -10.32 -11.53 -21.95
C GLY A 388 -9.04 -10.73 -22.25
N ALA A 389 -8.43 -10.09 -21.25
CA ALA A 389 -7.15 -9.41 -21.37
C ALA A 389 -6.20 -9.81 -20.22
N PHE A 390 -4.88 -9.66 -20.44
CA PHE A 390 -3.91 -9.85 -19.38
C PHE A 390 -3.96 -8.69 -18.39
N HIS A 391 -4.03 -9.04 -17.11
CA HIS A 391 -3.95 -8.10 -16.00
C HIS A 391 -2.89 -8.53 -15.00
N HIS A 392 -2.19 -7.55 -14.44
CA HIS A 392 -1.15 -7.77 -13.45
C HIS A 392 -1.72 -7.60 -12.04
N TYR A 393 -1.69 -8.66 -11.25
CA TYR A 393 -2.18 -8.64 -9.87
C TYR A 393 -1.02 -8.70 -8.89
N VAL A 394 -1.02 -7.80 -7.91
CA VAL A 394 -0.02 -7.80 -6.84
C VAL A 394 -0.69 -7.72 -5.47
N LEU A 395 -0.26 -8.61 -4.58
CA LEU A 395 -0.53 -8.56 -3.14
C LEU A 395 0.82 -8.39 -2.45
N THR A 396 0.98 -7.35 -1.63
CA THR A 396 2.19 -7.15 -0.80
C THR A 396 1.79 -7.02 0.67
N TYR A 397 2.43 -7.81 1.54
CA TYR A 397 2.11 -7.92 2.96
C TYR A 397 3.30 -7.54 3.83
N LYS A 398 3.05 -6.84 4.94
CA LYS A 398 4.01 -6.54 6.00
C LYS A 398 3.31 -6.38 7.34
N ASN A 399 3.73 -7.13 8.34
CA ASN A 399 3.39 -6.93 9.76
C ASN A 399 1.87 -6.75 10.02
N GLY A 400 1.04 -7.61 9.43
CA GLY A 400 -0.42 -7.59 9.62
C GLY A 400 -1.17 -6.61 8.72
N VAL A 401 -0.50 -5.99 7.76
CA VAL A 401 -1.10 -5.11 6.75
C VAL A 401 -0.77 -5.64 5.38
N PHE A 402 -1.71 -5.61 4.44
CA PHE A 402 -1.41 -5.86 3.04
C PHE A 402 -2.08 -4.87 2.11
N ASP A 403 -1.40 -4.59 1.01
CA ASP A 403 -1.86 -3.77 -0.11
C ASP A 403 -2.17 -4.63 -1.33
N ALA A 404 -3.18 -4.23 -2.07
CA ALA A 404 -3.58 -4.85 -3.33
C ALA A 404 -3.39 -3.86 -4.49
N TYR A 405 -2.84 -4.36 -5.60
CA TYR A 405 -2.69 -3.62 -6.84
C TYR A 405 -3.24 -4.43 -8.02
N ILE A 406 -3.79 -3.71 -8.99
CA ILE A 406 -4.18 -4.26 -10.30
C ILE A 406 -3.62 -3.31 -11.37
N ASP A 407 -2.85 -3.83 -12.32
CA ASP A 407 -2.23 -3.08 -13.42
C ASP A 407 -1.42 -1.86 -12.92
N ASN A 408 -0.59 -2.08 -11.91
CA ASN A 408 0.15 -1.02 -11.23
C ASN A 408 -0.74 0.12 -10.68
N GLN A 409 -2.02 -0.11 -10.41
CA GLN A 409 -2.89 0.84 -9.70
C GLN A 409 -3.17 0.32 -8.30
N PHE A 410 -3.00 1.16 -7.29
CA PHE A 410 -3.38 0.81 -5.92
C PHE A 410 -4.89 0.65 -5.84
N VAL A 411 -5.34 -0.49 -5.30
CA VAL A 411 -6.77 -0.80 -5.16
C VAL A 411 -7.23 -0.53 -3.75
N ALA A 412 -6.59 -1.16 -2.77
CA ALA A 412 -6.98 -1.07 -1.37
C ALA A 412 -5.87 -1.59 -0.44
N ARG A 413 -6.03 -1.27 0.84
CA ARG A 413 -5.25 -1.77 1.97
C ARG A 413 -6.18 -2.44 2.98
N ALA A 414 -5.72 -3.50 3.63
CA ALA A 414 -6.43 -4.12 4.73
C ALA A 414 -5.50 -4.56 5.87
N HIS A 415 -6.05 -4.55 7.08
CA HIS A 415 -5.39 -5.07 8.28
C HIS A 415 -5.83 -6.50 8.51
N GLN A 416 -4.89 -7.43 8.36
CA GLN A 416 -5.14 -8.84 8.55
C GLN A 416 -3.84 -9.58 8.83
N ARG A 417 -3.83 -10.38 9.90
CA ARG A 417 -2.70 -11.27 10.19
C ARG A 417 -2.79 -12.51 9.32
N VAL A 418 -1.63 -13.00 8.88
CA VAL A 418 -1.53 -14.31 8.23
C VAL A 418 -2.07 -15.37 9.17
N ALA A 419 -2.96 -16.19 8.64
CA ALA A 419 -3.40 -17.42 9.24
C ALA A 419 -3.57 -18.44 8.11
N LEU A 420 -2.76 -19.49 8.17
CA LEU A 420 -2.87 -20.65 7.30
C LEU A 420 -3.03 -21.92 8.14
N PRO A 421 -3.69 -22.95 7.62
CA PRO A 421 -3.87 -24.20 8.36
C PRO A 421 -2.55 -24.91 8.61
N ASN A 422 -2.35 -25.35 9.87
CA ASN A 422 -1.18 -26.12 10.28
C ASN A 422 -1.20 -27.58 9.78
N LYS A 423 -2.38 -28.09 9.39
CA LYS A 423 -2.61 -29.44 8.85
C LYS A 423 -3.22 -29.32 7.45
N ASN A 424 -3.03 -30.35 6.61
CA ASN A 424 -3.59 -30.37 5.24
C ASN A 424 -3.18 -29.15 4.41
N LYS A 425 -1.88 -28.90 4.36
CA LYS A 425 -1.24 -27.85 3.57
C LYS A 425 -1.56 -28.05 2.08
N ARG A 426 -2.32 -27.13 1.48
CA ARG A 426 -2.74 -27.16 0.07
C ARG A 426 -2.36 -25.87 -0.63
N ALA A 427 -1.87 -25.97 -1.85
CA ALA A 427 -1.61 -24.84 -2.72
C ALA A 427 -1.89 -25.19 -4.18
N ALA A 428 -2.42 -24.25 -4.94
CA ALA A 428 -2.65 -24.41 -6.37
C ALA A 428 -2.80 -23.07 -7.10
N VAL A 429 -2.60 -23.13 -8.42
CA VAL A 429 -2.97 -22.10 -9.39
C VAL A 429 -4.22 -22.58 -10.13
N GLY A 430 -5.26 -21.74 -10.22
CA GLY A 430 -6.54 -22.04 -10.87
C GLY A 430 -7.53 -22.87 -10.04
N LYS A 431 -7.26 -23.06 -8.74
CA LYS A 431 -8.05 -23.94 -7.85
C LYS A 431 -8.06 -23.41 -6.43
N HIS A 432 -9.15 -23.66 -5.70
CA HIS A 432 -9.24 -23.37 -4.27
C HIS A 432 -9.80 -24.55 -3.48
N TYR A 433 -9.51 -24.54 -2.18
CA TYR A 433 -9.82 -25.64 -1.26
C TYR A 433 -10.71 -25.18 -0.12
N TRP A 434 -11.60 -26.08 0.33
CA TRP A 434 -12.44 -25.86 1.49
C TRP A 434 -12.81 -27.17 2.20
N ALA A 435 -13.43 -27.04 3.37
CA ALA A 435 -13.75 -28.15 4.27
C ALA A 435 -12.51 -29.02 4.57
N ASN A 436 -11.39 -28.37 4.93
CA ASN A 436 -10.12 -29.02 5.25
C ASN A 436 -9.53 -29.81 4.06
N GLY A 437 -9.64 -29.24 2.87
CA GLY A 437 -9.20 -29.80 1.60
C GLY A 437 -10.04 -30.98 1.09
N LYS A 438 -11.13 -31.35 1.78
CA LYS A 438 -12.04 -32.42 1.33
C LYS A 438 -12.86 -32.00 0.12
N LYS A 439 -13.07 -30.70 -0.06
CA LYS A 439 -13.77 -30.15 -1.21
C LYS A 439 -12.87 -29.17 -1.93
N THR A 440 -12.99 -29.15 -3.25
CA THR A 440 -12.17 -28.35 -4.13
C THR A 440 -12.89 -28.14 -5.45
N VAL A 441 -12.48 -27.12 -6.21
CA VAL A 441 -13.06 -26.91 -7.54
C VAL A 441 -12.09 -26.26 -8.52
N GLU A 442 -12.21 -26.69 -9.78
CA GLU A 442 -11.53 -26.19 -10.96
C GLU A 442 -12.58 -25.62 -11.92
N ARG A 443 -12.66 -24.29 -12.02
CA ARG A 443 -13.67 -23.59 -12.85
C ARG A 443 -13.07 -22.65 -13.87
N LEU A 444 -11.75 -22.48 -13.83
CA LEU A 444 -11.04 -21.43 -14.51
C LEU A 444 -10.57 -21.91 -15.88
N ASP A 445 -10.82 -21.11 -16.89
CA ASP A 445 -10.09 -21.09 -18.14
C ASP A 445 -9.28 -19.80 -18.18
N ALA A 446 -7.95 -19.90 -18.01
CA ALA A 446 -7.08 -18.73 -17.96
C ALA A 446 -5.65 -19.04 -18.38
N VAL A 447 -4.99 -18.00 -18.90
CA VAL A 447 -3.56 -18.01 -19.21
C VAL A 447 -2.82 -17.27 -18.09
N PHE A 448 -1.83 -17.92 -17.48
CA PHE A 448 -0.97 -17.35 -16.45
C PHE A 448 0.44 -17.14 -16.96
N ASP A 449 1.05 -16.06 -16.54
CA ASP A 449 2.41 -15.69 -16.92
C ASP A 449 3.13 -15.01 -15.74
N GLU A 450 4.45 -15.17 -15.67
CA GLU A 450 5.35 -14.52 -14.71
C GLU A 450 4.85 -14.62 -13.25
N ILE A 451 4.59 -15.84 -12.76
CA ILE A 451 4.14 -16.04 -11.38
C ILE A 451 5.33 -15.94 -10.42
N LEU A 452 5.26 -14.96 -9.53
CA LEU A 452 6.33 -14.54 -8.63
C LEU A 452 5.85 -14.53 -7.18
N ILE A 453 6.65 -15.11 -6.29
CA ILE A 453 6.44 -15.06 -4.85
C ILE A 453 7.72 -14.58 -4.19
N LEU A 454 7.64 -13.49 -3.44
CA LEU A 454 8.79 -12.86 -2.79
C LEU A 454 8.65 -12.90 -1.27
N ASN A 455 9.75 -13.02 -0.52
CA ASN A 455 9.80 -12.89 0.95
C ASN A 455 10.00 -11.42 1.40
N LYS A 456 9.43 -10.48 0.63
CA LYS A 456 9.60 -9.04 0.82
C LYS A 456 8.28 -8.31 0.60
N HIS A 457 8.07 -7.21 1.32
CA HIS A 457 7.05 -6.23 1.01
C HIS A 457 7.53 -5.28 -0.11
N LEU A 458 6.81 -5.23 -1.22
CA LEU A 458 7.12 -4.37 -2.35
C LEU A 458 6.71 -2.92 -2.09
N SER A 459 7.60 -2.00 -2.44
CA SER A 459 7.29 -0.58 -2.59
C SER A 459 6.51 -0.32 -3.87
N LYS A 460 5.88 0.85 -3.97
CA LYS A 460 5.14 1.26 -5.18
C LYS A 460 6.00 1.23 -6.45
N ALA A 461 7.25 1.70 -6.36
CA ALA A 461 8.18 1.68 -7.49
C ALA A 461 8.55 0.25 -7.93
N GLU A 462 8.61 -0.69 -6.98
CA GLU A 462 8.88 -2.10 -7.30
C GLU A 462 7.67 -2.77 -7.94
N VAL A 463 6.44 -2.44 -7.51
CA VAL A 463 5.21 -2.87 -8.20
C VAL A 463 5.20 -2.37 -9.64
N GLU A 464 5.59 -1.11 -9.87
CA GLU A 464 5.72 -0.54 -11.22
C GLU A 464 6.79 -1.25 -12.04
N ALA A 465 7.94 -1.53 -11.45
CA ALA A 465 9.01 -2.25 -12.13
C ALA A 465 8.60 -3.69 -12.50
N LEU A 466 7.86 -4.41 -11.64
CA LEU A 466 7.25 -5.70 -11.99
C LEU A 466 6.28 -5.58 -13.16
N TYR A 467 5.40 -4.57 -13.13
CA TYR A 467 4.43 -4.32 -14.19
C TYR A 467 5.09 -3.98 -15.54
N LEU A 468 6.22 -3.27 -15.51
CA LEU A 468 6.96 -2.90 -16.72
C LEU A 468 7.97 -3.97 -17.18
N GLY A 469 8.09 -5.09 -16.46
CA GLY A 469 9.08 -6.13 -16.75
C GLY A 469 10.54 -5.68 -16.56
N ARG A 470 10.80 -4.81 -15.58
CA ARG A 470 12.12 -4.19 -15.30
C ARG A 470 12.69 -4.65 -13.95
N TYR A 471 12.94 -5.94 -13.78
CA TYR A 471 13.43 -6.54 -12.53
C TYR A 471 14.48 -7.61 -12.73
#